data_AF-A0A6J4U3K9-F1
#
_entry.id   AF-A0A6J4U3K9-F1
#
_cell.length_a   1.000
_cell.length_b   1.000
_cell.length_c   1.000
_cell.angle_alpha   90.00
_cell.angle_beta   90.00
_cell.angle_gamma   90.00
#
_symmetry.space_group_name_H-M   'P 1'
#
loop_
_entity.id
_entity.type
_entity.pdbx_description
1 polymer ?
#
loop_
_entity_poly.entity_id
_entity_poly.type
_entity_poly.pdbx_seq_one_letter_code
_entity_poly.pdbx_strand_id
1 'polypeptide(L)'
;MFIDYMRRVQVQSDEQFSATIFYIHKNPVHHGAVNRLDDWKWSSYKSFFSKGETSLQRDEVINMFQGIDAFAAFHQQTVYLKNAVVTED
;
A
#
# COMPACT_ATOMS: atom_id res chain seq x y z
N MET A 1 -18.58 2.65 -15.59
CA MET A 1 -19.22 3.62 -14.68
C MET A 1 -18.12 4.48 -14.11
N PHE A 2 -18.19 5.80 -14.28
CA PHE A 2 -17.27 6.76 -13.65
C PHE A 2 -18.03 7.50 -12.55
N ILE A 3 -17.32 7.90 -11.50
CA ILE A 3 -17.90 8.67 -10.39
C ILE A 3 -17.57 10.14 -10.62
N ASP A 4 -18.60 11.01 -10.63
CA ASP A 4 -18.45 12.43 -10.94
C ASP A 4 -17.60 13.19 -9.91
N TYR A 5 -17.61 12.74 -8.66
CA TYR A 5 -16.84 13.33 -7.57
C TYR A 5 -15.89 12.32 -6.92
N MET A 6 -14.60 12.48 -7.19
CA MET A 6 -13.54 11.73 -6.52
C MET A 6 -12.93 12.58 -5.42
N ARG A 7 -12.89 12.04 -4.20
CA ARG A 7 -12.17 12.67 -3.08
C ARG A 7 -10.69 12.80 -3.46
N ARG A 8 -10.15 14.01 -3.30
CA ARG A 8 -8.72 14.30 -3.45
C ARG A 8 -8.24 14.97 -2.19
N VAL A 9 -7.16 14.47 -1.61
CA VAL A 9 -6.53 15.04 -0.42
C VAL A 9 -5.11 15.40 -0.84
N GLN A 10 -4.73 16.66 -0.62
CA GLN A 10 -3.36 17.08 -0.85
C GLN A 10 -2.45 16.41 0.17
N VAL A 11 -1.33 15.87 -0.31
CA VAL A 11 -0.25 15.36 0.54
C VAL A 11 0.63 16.54 0.93
N GLN A 12 0.82 16.74 2.24
CA GLN A 12 1.53 17.90 2.80
C GLN A 12 2.84 17.52 3.51
N SER A 13 3.08 16.22 3.75
CA SER A 13 4.30 15.74 4.38
C SER A 13 4.70 14.35 3.89
N ASP A 14 5.96 14.00 4.11
CA ASP A 14 6.53 12.69 3.74
C ASP A 14 5.90 11.55 4.56
N GLU A 15 5.53 11.81 5.82
CA GLU A 15 4.79 10.86 6.66
C GLU A 15 3.40 10.59 6.08
N GLN A 16 2.70 11.62 5.61
CA GLN A 16 1.42 11.43 4.94
C GLN A 16 1.58 10.68 3.62
N PHE A 17 2.65 10.97 2.87
CA PHE A 17 2.92 10.31 1.59
C PHE A 17 3.21 8.82 1.79
N SER A 18 4.12 8.47 2.69
CA SER A 18 4.46 7.10 3.05
C SER A 18 3.25 6.33 3.59
N ALA A 19 2.44 6.94 4.46
CA ALA A 19 1.20 6.36 4.94
C ALA A 19 0.18 6.12 3.81
N THR A 20 0.11 7.03 2.84
CA THR A 20 -0.78 6.90 1.66
C THR A 20 -0.35 5.72 0.78
N ILE A 21 0.95 5.57 0.51
CA ILE A 21 1.50 4.43 -0.25
C ILE A 21 1.16 3.12 0.46
N PHE A 22 1.42 3.05 1.76
CA PHE A 22 1.08 1.86 2.56
C PHE A 22 -0.41 1.55 2.52
N TYR A 23 -1.27 2.55 2.70
CA TYR A 23 -2.71 2.38 2.62
C TYR A 23 -3.14 1.81 1.26
N ILE A 24 -2.63 2.34 0.15
CA ILE A 24 -2.93 1.85 -1.20
C ILE A 24 -2.55 0.38 -1.34
N HIS A 25 -1.34 0.00 -0.93
CA HIS A 25 -0.87 -1.38 -1.03
C HIS A 25 -1.65 -2.32 -0.11
N LYS A 26 -1.98 -1.89 1.11
CA LYS A 26 -2.63 -2.70 2.14
C LYS A 26 -4.16 -2.73 2.03
N ASN A 27 -4.76 -1.87 1.22
CA ASN A 27 -6.22 -1.80 1.03
C ASN A 27 -6.89 -3.16 0.73
N PRO A 28 -6.33 -4.04 -0.14
CA PRO A 28 -6.89 -5.36 -0.39
C PRO A 28 -6.88 -6.27 0.86
N VAL A 29 -5.84 -6.17 1.69
CA VAL A 29 -5.74 -6.91 2.96
C VAL A 29 -6.73 -6.32 3.97
N HIS A 30 -6.77 -5.00 4.12
CA HIS A 30 -7.67 -4.29 5.03
C HIS A 30 -9.15 -4.63 4.78
N HIS A 31 -9.53 -4.84 3.53
CA HIS A 31 -10.89 -5.24 3.14
C HIS A 31 -11.12 -6.76 3.09
N GLY A 32 -10.12 -7.58 3.44
CA GLY A 32 -10.23 -9.04 3.47
C GLY A 32 -10.28 -9.70 2.08
N ALA A 33 -9.91 -8.99 1.02
CA ALA A 33 -9.86 -9.55 -0.33
C ALA A 33 -8.70 -10.56 -0.49
N VAL A 34 -7.62 -10.36 0.27
CA VAL A 34 -6.44 -11.24 0.32
C VAL A 34 -5.84 -11.25 1.73
N ASN A 35 -5.08 -12.30 2.04
CA ASN A 35 -4.39 -12.42 3.32
C ASN A 35 -3.01 -11.74 3.31
N ARG A 36 -2.32 -11.75 2.16
CA ARG A 36 -1.00 -11.14 1.98
C ARG A 36 -1.02 -10.09 0.89
N LEU A 37 -0.14 -9.08 1.02
CA LEU A 37 0.06 -8.05 0.00
C LEU A 37 0.41 -8.65 -1.37
N ASP A 38 1.23 -9.70 -1.37
CA ASP A 38 1.68 -10.39 -2.58
C ASP A 38 0.58 -11.20 -3.27
N ASP A 39 -0.57 -11.43 -2.65
CA ASP A 39 -1.63 -12.19 -3.29
C ASP A 39 -2.45 -11.29 -4.24
N TRP A 40 -2.41 -9.96 -4.06
CA TRP A 40 -3.15 -9.02 -4.89
C TRP A 40 -2.37 -8.61 -6.14
N LYS A 41 -2.73 -9.20 -7.30
CA LYS A 41 -2.04 -8.92 -8.58
C LYS A 41 -2.28 -7.52 -9.15
N TRP A 42 -3.31 -6.82 -8.69
CA TRP A 42 -3.70 -5.49 -9.19
C TRP A 42 -3.15 -4.35 -8.31
N SER A 43 -1.94 -4.53 -7.78
CA SER A 43 -1.21 -3.54 -6.98
C SER A 43 0.17 -3.31 -7.56
N SER A 44 0.67 -2.08 -7.45
CA SER A 44 2.05 -1.72 -7.78
C SER A 44 3.08 -2.29 -6.82
N TYR A 45 2.68 -2.85 -5.67
CA TYR A 45 3.59 -3.34 -4.63
C TYR A 45 4.68 -4.27 -5.17
N LYS A 46 4.31 -5.26 -5.98
CA LYS A 46 5.27 -6.21 -6.60
C LYS A 46 6.26 -5.55 -7.54
N SER A 47 5.85 -4.47 -8.20
CA SER A 47 6.70 -3.77 -9.16
C SER A 47 7.94 -3.15 -8.50
N PHE A 48 7.86 -2.81 -7.20
CA PHE A 48 9.02 -2.32 -6.42
C PHE A 48 10.12 -3.37 -6.25
N PHE A 49 9.78 -4.66 -6.35
CA PHE A 49 10.73 -5.78 -6.25
C PHE A 49 11.12 -6.36 -7.62
N SER A 50 10.48 -5.91 -8.69
CA SER A 50 10.75 -6.37 -10.05
C SER A 50 11.96 -5.65 -10.64
N LYS A 51 12.69 -6.33 -11.54
CA LYS A 51 13.73 -5.72 -12.38
C LYS A 51 13.20 -5.20 -13.73
N GLY A 52 11.93 -5.46 -14.05
CA GLY A 52 11.33 -5.01 -15.30
C GLY A 52 11.20 -3.49 -15.37
N GLU A 53 11.04 -2.95 -16.58
CA GLU A 53 10.77 -1.53 -16.79
C GLU A 53 9.39 -1.13 -16.25
N THR A 54 9.30 0.06 -15.66
CA THR A 54 8.05 0.59 -15.10
C THR A 54 8.05 2.11 -15.21
N SER A 55 6.88 2.72 -15.29
CA SER A 55 6.72 4.18 -15.13
C SER A 55 6.72 4.66 -13.67
N LEU A 56 6.91 3.75 -12.70
CA LEU A 56 6.97 4.09 -11.28
C LEU A 56 8.31 4.74 -10.92
N GLN A 57 8.27 5.78 -10.10
CA GLN A 57 9.47 6.39 -9.48
C GLN A 57 9.97 5.52 -8.32
N ARG A 58 10.43 4.30 -8.64
CA ARG A 58 10.81 3.28 -7.63
C ARG A 58 11.92 3.77 -6.73
N ASP A 59 12.98 4.34 -7.32
CA ASP A 59 14.16 4.75 -6.56
C ASP A 59 13.82 5.85 -5.56
N GLU A 60 13.02 6.84 -5.96
CA GLU A 60 12.60 7.94 -5.08
C GLU A 60 11.78 7.43 -3.89
N VAL A 61 10.76 6.61 -4.16
CA VAL A 61 9.94 6.01 -3.11
C VAL A 61 10.79 5.12 -2.21
N ILE A 62 11.62 4.23 -2.76
CA ILE A 62 12.48 3.33 -1.96
C ILE A 62 13.44 4.13 -1.08
N ASN A 63 14.04 5.19 -1.61
CA ASN A 63 14.96 6.06 -0.87
C ASN A 63 14.25 6.78 0.28
N MET A 64 13.00 7.22 0.10
CA MET A 64 12.19 7.80 1.17
C MET A 64 11.99 6.83 2.34
N PHE A 65 11.86 5.54 2.05
CA PHE A 65 11.78 4.49 3.08
C PHE A 65 13.14 4.07 3.63
N GLN A 66 14.25 4.69 3.21
CA GLN A 66 15.62 4.34 3.61
C GLN A 66 16.07 2.95 3.08
N GLY A 67 15.54 2.54 1.93
CA GLY A 67 15.94 1.32 1.24
C GLY A 67 14.82 0.28 1.11
N ILE A 68 15.07 -0.73 0.26
CA ILE A 68 14.06 -1.73 -0.10
C ILE A 68 13.65 -2.61 1.09
N ASP A 69 14.60 -2.90 2.00
CA ASP A 69 14.34 -3.70 3.18
C ASP A 69 13.46 -2.95 4.18
N ALA A 70 13.73 -1.66 4.38
CA ALA A 70 12.92 -0.80 5.22
C ALA A 70 11.53 -0.53 4.61
N PHE A 71 11.43 -0.40 3.28
CA PHE A 71 10.16 -0.39 2.56
C PHE A 71 9.35 -1.67 2.83
N ALA A 72 9.96 -2.84 2.65
CA ALA A 72 9.30 -4.12 2.87
C ALA A 72 8.86 -4.28 4.34
N ALA A 73 9.72 -3.92 5.29
CA ALA A 73 9.43 -3.95 6.72
C ALA A 73 8.26 -3.03 7.09
N PHE A 74 8.24 -1.80 6.55
CA PHE A 74 7.13 -0.86 6.75
C PHE A 74 5.79 -1.45 6.29
N HIS A 75 5.78 -2.24 5.21
CA HIS A 75 4.58 -2.86 4.66
C HIS A 75 4.09 -4.10 5.44
N GLN A 76 4.89 -4.64 6.35
CA GLN A 76 4.48 -5.73 7.24
C GLN A 76 3.65 -5.28 8.44
N GLN A 77 3.45 -3.97 8.64
CA GLN A 77 2.60 -3.44 9.70
C GLN A 77 1.19 -4.07 9.68
N THR A 78 0.68 -4.33 10.88
CA THR A 78 -0.66 -4.90 11.09
C THR A 78 -1.72 -3.85 10.80
N VAL A 79 -2.79 -4.25 10.11
CA VAL A 79 -4.00 -3.45 9.94
C VAL A 79 -5.18 -4.20 10.51
N TYR A 80 -6.08 -3.48 11.17
CA TYR A 80 -7.37 -4.04 11.56
C TYR A 80 -8.22 -4.20 10.31
N LEU A 81 -8.86 -5.37 10.14
CA LEU A 81 -9.74 -5.62 9.00
C LEU A 81 -11.03 -4.81 9.17
N LYS A 82 -11.50 -4.15 8.10
CA LYS A 82 -12.73 -3.36 8.15
C LYS A 82 -13.96 -4.17 8.52
N ASN A 83 -13.94 -5.47 8.18
CA ASN A 83 -15.04 -6.40 8.37
C ASN A 83 -14.69 -7.52 9.37
N ALA A 84 -13.69 -7.35 10.24
CA ALA A 84 -13.47 -8.32 11.31
C ALA A 84 -14.70 -8.32 12.22
N VAL A 85 -15.56 -9.32 12.07
CA VAL A 85 -16.50 -9.70 13.12
C VAL A 85 -15.62 -10.14 14.28
N VAL A 86 -15.54 -9.31 15.32
CA VAL A 86 -14.98 -9.73 16.59
C VAL A 86 -15.98 -10.74 17.15
N THR A 87 -15.75 -12.02 16.88
CA THR A 87 -16.31 -13.06 17.74
C THR A 87 -15.47 -13.05 18.99
N GLU A 88 -16.02 -12.47 20.06
CA GLU A 88 -15.51 -12.67 21.42
C GLU A 88 -15.67 -14.17 21.74
N ASP A 89 -14.57 -14.84 22.05
CA ASP A 89 -14.54 -16.13 22.74
C ASP A 89 -14.58 -15.90 24.26
#